data_AF-A0A970WGK8-F1
#
_entry.id   AF-A0A970WGK8-F1
#
_cell.length_a   1.000
_cell.length_b   1.000
_cell.length_c   1.000
_cell.angle_alpha   90.00
_cell.angle_beta   90.00
_cell.angle_gamma   90.00
#
_symmetry.space_group_name_H-M   'P 1'
#
loop_
_entity.id
_entity.type
_entity.pdbx_description
1 polymer ?
#
loop_
_entity_poly.entity_id
_entity_poly.type
_entity_poly.pdbx_seq_one_letter_code
_entity_poly.pdbx_strand_id
1 'polypeptide(L)'
;MLSRYTMYRRRPADAGPLPNGIRQDTRYRTSHILRPSEAIVETYLADPSDAAWRTFQREYLALLEKRFREDRTPFDELADLAAGNDVFLGCNCPTQKNPIPGRCHTYLALGFMKKKYPTLGVVIPATTPED
;
A
#
# COMPACT_ATOMS: atom_id res chain seq x y z
N MET A 1 13.13 5.12 6.03
CA MET A 1 12.68 3.95 5.24
C MET A 1 11.18 4.06 4.92
N LEU A 2 10.72 3.54 3.77
CA LEU A 2 9.28 3.35 3.48
C LEU A 2 8.93 1.86 3.46
N SER A 3 7.96 1.43 4.26
CA SER A 3 7.45 0.05 4.24
C SER A 3 5.93 0.01 4.48
N ARG A 4 5.36 -1.19 4.60
CA ARG A 4 3.95 -1.37 4.98
C ARG A 4 3.82 -1.97 6.38
N TYR A 5 2.65 -1.77 6.97
CA TYR A 5 2.19 -2.50 8.14
C TYR A 5 0.72 -2.88 7.96
N THR A 6 0.28 -3.90 8.69
CA THR A 6 -1.12 -4.29 8.71
C THR A 6 -1.86 -3.52 9.80
N MET A 7 -2.96 -2.88 9.41
CA MET A 7 -3.89 -2.26 10.34
C MET A 7 -4.90 -3.30 10.81
N TYR A 8 -4.96 -3.53 12.11
CA TYR A 8 -5.92 -4.44 12.71
C TYR A 8 -7.14 -3.67 13.22
N ARG A 9 -8.35 -4.14 12.91
CA ARG A 9 -9.57 -3.65 13.59
C ARG A 9 -9.61 -4.08 15.04
N ARG A 10 -9.16 -5.31 15.31
CA ARG A 10 -8.88 -5.86 16.63
C ARG A 10 -7.52 -6.53 16.53
N ARG A 11 -6.52 -5.97 17.20
CA ARG A 11 -5.15 -6.47 17.11
C ARG A 11 -5.06 -7.82 17.81
N PRO A 12 -4.60 -8.88 17.13
CA PRO A 12 -4.28 -10.15 17.78
C PRO A 12 -3.25 -9.94 18.90
N ALA A 13 -3.38 -10.67 20.01
CA ALA A 13 -2.50 -10.53 21.17
C ALA A 13 -1.03 -10.87 20.84
N ASP A 14 -0.83 -11.71 19.82
CA ASP A 14 0.45 -12.20 19.30
C ASP A 14 1.01 -11.37 18.12
N ALA A 15 0.32 -10.32 17.67
CA ALA A 15 0.71 -9.52 16.49
C ALA A 15 1.92 -8.58 16.69
N GLY A 16 2.81 -8.91 17.64
CA GLY A 16 4.00 -8.15 18.00
C GLY A 16 3.71 -6.72 18.48
N PRO A 17 4.76 -5.89 18.72
CA PRO A 17 4.60 -4.45 18.89
C PRO A 17 4.27 -3.77 17.55
N LEU A 18 3.66 -2.58 17.58
CA LEU A 18 3.52 -1.80 16.34
C LEU A 18 4.90 -1.30 15.92
N PRO A 19 5.15 -1.07 14.63
CA PRO A 19 6.41 -0.47 14.22
C PRO A 19 6.58 0.92 14.84
N ASN A 20 7.78 1.20 15.32
CA ASN A 20 8.18 2.53 15.77
C ASN A 20 8.42 3.40 14.53
N GLY A 21 7.66 4.48 14.39
CA GLY A 21 7.77 5.40 13.25
C GLY A 21 6.45 6.06 12.87
N ILE A 22 6.47 6.75 11.73
CA ILE A 22 5.32 7.50 11.22
C ILE A 22 4.39 6.54 10.48
N ARG A 23 3.16 6.41 10.96
CA ARG A 23 2.14 5.54 10.35
C ARG A 23 1.19 6.37 9.49
N GLN A 24 1.01 5.99 8.23
CA GLN A 24 0.09 6.63 7.32
C GLN A 24 -1.02 5.67 6.89
N ASP A 25 -2.26 6.07 7.08
CA ASP A 25 -3.43 5.32 6.60
C ASP A 25 -3.62 5.59 5.10
N THR A 26 -3.61 4.52 4.31
CA THR A 26 -3.73 4.60 2.84
C THR A 26 -5.02 3.99 2.31
N ARG A 27 -6.01 3.74 3.17
CA ARG A 27 -7.32 3.22 2.77
C ARG A 27 -8.01 4.19 1.82
N TYR A 28 -8.87 3.68 0.94
CA TYR A 28 -9.54 4.47 -0.11
C TYR A 28 -10.32 5.69 0.43
N ARG A 29 -10.81 5.61 1.68
CA ARG A 29 -11.57 6.67 2.37
C ARG A 29 -10.72 7.84 2.88
N THR A 30 -9.40 7.72 2.83
CA THR A 30 -8.47 8.79 3.23
C THR A 30 -8.24 9.77 2.07
N SER A 31 -7.46 10.83 2.29
CA SER A 31 -6.98 11.72 1.22
C SER A 31 -5.54 11.40 0.78
N HIS A 32 -4.98 10.26 1.22
CA HIS A 32 -3.59 9.92 0.99
C HIS A 32 -3.24 9.77 -0.50
N ILE A 33 -2.08 10.25 -0.94
CA ILE A 33 -1.69 10.24 -2.37
C ILE A 33 -1.62 8.82 -2.96
N LEU A 34 -1.18 7.85 -2.15
CA LEU A 34 -1.12 6.43 -2.53
C LEU A 34 -2.44 5.65 -2.37
N ARG A 35 -3.55 6.28 -1.99
CA ARG A 35 -4.83 5.54 -1.80
C ARG A 35 -5.36 4.98 -3.14
N PRO A 36 -5.96 3.78 -3.18
CA PRO A 36 -6.73 3.37 -4.35
C PRO A 36 -8.04 4.16 -4.42
N SER A 37 -8.72 4.16 -5.57
CA SER A 37 -10.10 4.66 -5.64
C SER A 37 -11.07 3.64 -5.04
N GLU A 38 -12.22 4.11 -4.56
CA GLU A 38 -13.29 3.23 -4.06
C GLU A 38 -13.74 2.26 -5.15
N ALA A 39 -14.00 2.77 -6.36
CA ALA A 39 -14.43 1.96 -7.50
C ALA A 39 -13.51 0.76 -7.80
N ILE A 40 -12.18 0.98 -7.87
CA ILE A 40 -11.22 -0.10 -8.17
C ILE A 40 -11.24 -1.15 -7.05
N VAL A 41 -11.37 -0.72 -5.78
CA VAL A 41 -11.46 -1.63 -4.62
C VAL A 41 -12.75 -2.44 -4.65
N GLU A 42 -13.90 -1.80 -4.87
CA GLU A 42 -15.20 -2.45 -4.89
C GLU A 42 -15.30 -3.48 -6.01
N THR A 43 -14.85 -3.13 -7.22
CA THR A 43 -14.82 -4.05 -8.35
C THR A 43 -13.98 -5.29 -8.05
N TYR A 44 -12.79 -5.13 -7.45
CA TYR A 44 -11.95 -6.27 -7.10
C TYR A 44 -12.55 -7.13 -5.97
N LEU A 45 -13.09 -6.51 -4.93
CA LEU A 45 -13.64 -7.23 -3.78
C LEU A 45 -15.00 -7.89 -4.05
N ALA A 46 -15.67 -7.59 -5.17
CA ALA A 46 -16.88 -8.25 -5.60
C ALA A 46 -16.62 -9.69 -6.07
N ASP A 47 -15.51 -9.92 -6.78
CA ASP A 47 -15.04 -11.25 -7.20
C ASP A 47 -13.50 -11.26 -7.22
N PRO A 48 -12.83 -11.62 -6.10
CA PRO A 48 -11.37 -11.50 -5.94
C PRO A 48 -10.59 -12.62 -6.65
N SER A 49 -10.93 -12.89 -7.91
CA SER A 49 -10.24 -13.82 -8.80
C SER A 49 -8.87 -13.29 -9.27
N ASP A 50 -8.07 -14.16 -9.86
CA ASP A 50 -6.77 -13.78 -10.44
C ASP A 50 -6.92 -12.78 -11.60
N ALA A 51 -7.98 -12.93 -12.39
CA ALA A 51 -8.32 -11.99 -13.45
C ALA A 51 -8.69 -10.61 -12.87
N ALA A 52 -9.51 -10.58 -11.82
CA ALA A 52 -9.87 -9.35 -11.14
C ALA A 52 -8.64 -8.67 -10.49
N TRP A 53 -7.71 -9.45 -9.92
CA TRP A 53 -6.45 -8.94 -9.39
C TRP A 53 -5.57 -8.28 -10.46
N ARG A 54 -5.43 -8.91 -11.64
CA ARG A 54 -4.67 -8.32 -12.75
C ARG A 54 -5.28 -7.00 -13.22
N THR A 55 -6.61 -6.92 -13.25
CA THR A 55 -7.35 -5.68 -13.55
C THR A 55 -7.10 -4.62 -12.48
N PHE A 56 -7.26 -4.98 -11.19
CA PHE A 56 -6.96 -4.09 -10.06
C PHE A 56 -5.55 -3.51 -10.14
N GLN A 57 -4.55 -4.38 -10.34
CA GLN A 57 -3.15 -3.99 -10.44
C GLN A 57 -2.93 -2.97 -11.55
N ARG A 58 -3.45 -3.25 -12.76
CA ARG A 58 -3.32 -2.36 -13.92
C ARG A 58 -3.95 -0.99 -13.64
N GLU A 59 -5.18 -0.97 -13.17
CA GLU A 59 -5.93 0.26 -12.94
C GLU A 59 -5.35 1.09 -11.81
N TYR A 60 -4.95 0.45 -10.71
CA TYR A 60 -4.34 1.13 -9.58
C TYR A 60 -2.99 1.75 -9.95
N LEU A 61 -2.12 1.03 -10.67
CA LEU A 61 -0.84 1.58 -11.12
C LEU A 61 -1.03 2.71 -12.13
N ALA A 62 -2.03 2.61 -13.03
CA ALA A 62 -2.38 3.69 -13.95
C ALA A 62 -2.88 4.93 -13.20
N LEU A 63 -3.66 4.75 -12.12
CA LEU A 63 -4.10 5.84 -11.25
C LEU A 63 -2.92 6.54 -10.57
N LEU A 64 -1.95 5.79 -10.03
CA LEU A 64 -0.75 6.38 -9.43
C LEU A 64 0.09 7.12 -10.46
N GLU A 65 0.28 6.55 -11.65
CA GLU A 65 1.03 7.19 -12.74
C GLU A 65 0.33 8.47 -13.22
N LYS A 66 -1.00 8.48 -13.30
CA LYS A 66 -1.77 9.70 -13.60
C LYS A 66 -1.52 10.77 -12.54
N ARG A 67 -1.72 10.45 -11.27
CA ARG A 67 -1.49 11.40 -10.16
C ARG A 67 -0.07 11.93 -10.14
N PHE A 68 0.92 11.06 -10.31
CA PHE A 68 2.34 11.44 -10.32
C PHE A 68 2.68 12.42 -11.46
N ARG A 69 2.05 12.26 -12.63
CA ARG A 69 2.24 13.18 -13.76
C ARG A 69 1.50 14.51 -13.59
N GLU A 70 0.32 14.48 -12.97
CA GLU A 70 -0.50 15.67 -12.72
C GLU A 70 0.11 16.54 -11.63
N ASP A 71 0.52 15.93 -10.52
CA ASP A 71 1.19 16.60 -9.42
C ASP A 71 2.13 15.63 -8.71
N ARG A 72 3.43 15.88 -8.88
CA ARG A 72 4.49 15.07 -8.28
C ARG A 72 4.76 15.46 -6.83
N THR A 73 4.43 16.69 -6.42
CA THR A 73 4.85 17.25 -5.12
C THR A 73 4.45 16.37 -3.93
N PRO A 74 3.22 15.84 -3.81
CA PRO A 74 2.85 14.98 -2.68
C PRO A 74 3.61 13.65 -2.64
N PHE A 75 4.12 13.17 -3.78
CA PHE A 75 4.97 11.97 -3.83
C PHE A 75 6.41 12.29 -3.39
N ASP A 76 6.92 13.45 -3.80
CA ASP A 76 8.24 13.93 -3.37
C ASP A 76 8.25 14.18 -1.86
N GLU A 77 7.22 14.84 -1.31
CA GLU A 77 7.06 15.04 0.14
C GLU A 77 7.04 13.71 0.91
N LEU A 78 6.36 12.69 0.38
CA LEU A 78 6.36 11.36 0.98
C LEU A 78 7.74 10.70 0.92
N ALA A 79 8.45 10.84 -0.20
CA ALA A 79 9.80 10.30 -0.37
C ALA A 79 10.78 10.97 0.59
N ASP A 80 10.72 12.30 0.72
CA ASP A 80 11.56 13.08 1.63
C ASP A 80 11.27 12.73 3.09
N LEU A 81 9.98 12.61 3.45
CA LEU A 81 9.58 12.15 4.78
C LEU A 81 10.19 10.78 5.10
N ALA A 82 10.13 9.86 4.16
CA ALA A 82 10.65 8.51 4.29
C ALA A 82 12.19 8.41 4.14
N ALA A 83 12.86 9.45 3.64
CA ALA A 83 14.32 9.51 3.62
C ALA A 83 14.87 9.81 5.03
N GLY A 84 14.18 10.67 5.79
CA GLY A 84 14.57 11.04 7.17
C GLY A 84 13.96 10.18 8.27
N ASN A 85 12.89 9.43 7.98
CA ASN A 85 12.12 8.70 9.00
C ASN A 85 11.73 7.30 8.53
N ASP A 86 11.37 6.45 9.48
CA ASP A 86 10.66 5.20 9.19
C ASP A 86 9.17 5.47 9.02
N VAL A 87 8.69 5.33 7.79
CA VAL A 87 7.30 5.57 7.38
C VAL A 87 6.64 4.26 7.00
N PHE A 88 5.46 4.03 7.56
CA PHE A 88 4.72 2.78 7.41
C PHE A 88 3.34 3.03 6.79
N LEU A 89 3.11 2.48 5.60
CA LEU A 89 1.84 2.51 4.89
C LEU A 89 0.88 1.45 5.44
N GLY A 90 -0.27 1.89 5.95
CA GLY A 90 -1.29 1.04 6.53
C GLY A 90 -2.38 0.66 5.53
N CYS A 91 -2.67 -0.64 5.44
CA CYS A 91 -3.91 -1.18 4.88
C CYS A 91 -4.52 -2.21 5.84
N ASN A 92 -5.83 -2.46 5.70
CA ASN A 92 -6.49 -3.51 6.48
C ASN A 92 -6.16 -4.93 5.95
N CYS A 93 -5.47 -5.07 4.81
CA CYS A 93 -5.17 -6.39 4.24
C CYS A 93 -3.97 -7.04 4.97
N PRO A 94 -3.99 -8.37 5.17
CA PRO A 94 -4.96 -9.33 4.64
C PRO A 94 -6.32 -9.31 5.37
N THR A 95 -7.40 -9.67 4.65
CA THR A 95 -8.77 -9.83 5.18
C THR A 95 -9.38 -11.13 4.68
N GLN A 96 -10.54 -11.55 5.21
CA GLN A 96 -11.26 -12.72 4.67
C GLN A 96 -11.57 -12.61 3.17
N LYS A 97 -11.86 -11.41 2.66
CA LYS A 97 -12.14 -11.17 1.23
C LYS A 97 -10.89 -10.98 0.38
N ASN A 98 -9.74 -10.70 1.00
CA ASN A 98 -8.45 -10.55 0.32
C ASN A 98 -7.34 -11.08 1.22
N PRO A 99 -7.17 -12.42 1.27
CA PRO A 99 -6.32 -13.06 2.25
C PRO A 99 -4.84 -13.02 1.89
N ILE A 100 -4.50 -12.73 0.63
CA ILE A 100 -3.12 -12.81 0.12
C ILE A 100 -2.41 -11.47 0.38
N PRO A 101 -1.36 -11.41 1.23
CA PRO A 101 -0.68 -10.15 1.53
C PRO A 101 -0.08 -9.46 0.30
N GLY A 102 0.38 -10.23 -0.69
CA GLY A 102 0.89 -9.74 -1.97
C GLY A 102 -0.17 -9.14 -2.89
N ARG A 103 -1.46 -9.29 -2.55
CA ARG A 103 -2.60 -8.70 -3.27
C ARG A 103 -3.17 -7.45 -2.55
N CYS A 104 -2.37 -6.70 -1.78
CA CYS A 104 -2.77 -5.37 -1.26
C CYS A 104 -2.26 -4.23 -2.15
N HIS A 105 -3.01 -3.12 -2.22
CA HIS A 105 -2.56 -1.91 -2.92
C HIS A 105 -1.27 -1.34 -2.34
N THR A 106 -1.03 -1.43 -1.03
CA THR A 106 0.22 -0.95 -0.42
C THR A 106 1.43 -1.71 -0.94
N TYR A 107 1.29 -2.98 -1.30
CA TYR A 107 2.36 -3.74 -1.94
C TYR A 107 2.73 -3.14 -3.30
N LEU A 108 1.71 -2.86 -4.12
CA LEU A 108 1.88 -2.20 -5.43
C LEU A 108 2.41 -0.77 -5.28
N ALA A 109 1.96 -0.03 -4.27
CA ALA A 109 2.38 1.34 -3.97
C ALA A 109 3.88 1.39 -3.61
N LEU A 110 4.36 0.46 -2.79
CA LEU A 110 5.80 0.35 -2.47
C LEU A 110 6.61 0.05 -3.73
N GLY A 111 6.15 -0.88 -4.58
CA GLY A 111 6.79 -1.14 -5.88
C GLY A 111 6.83 0.10 -6.79
N PHE A 112 5.75 0.89 -6.82
CA PHE A 112 5.69 2.16 -7.56
C PHE A 112 6.70 3.18 -7.00
N MET A 113 6.73 3.39 -5.68
CA MET A 113 7.68 4.30 -5.04
C MET A 113 9.12 3.89 -5.27
N LYS A 114 9.44 2.60 -5.13
CA LYS A 114 10.79 2.07 -5.41
C LYS A 114 11.23 2.34 -6.85
N LYS A 115 10.32 2.26 -7.81
CA LYS A 115 10.60 2.55 -9.23
C LYS A 115 10.83 4.05 -9.48
N LYS A 116 10.03 4.93 -8.87
CA LYS A 116 10.10 6.39 -9.09
C LYS A 116 11.22 7.04 -8.29
N TYR A 117 11.56 6.47 -7.13
CA TYR A 117 12.58 6.96 -6.19
C TYR A 117 13.59 5.85 -5.91
N PRO A 118 14.51 5.55 -6.84
CA PRO A 118 15.39 4.37 -6.75
C PRO A 118 16.40 4.44 -5.59
N THR A 119 16.70 5.63 -5.08
CA THR A 119 17.58 5.83 -3.91
C THR A 119 16.84 5.76 -2.57
N LEU A 120 15.50 5.76 -2.58
CA LEU A 120 14.70 5.66 -1.36
C LEU A 120 14.78 4.24 -0.80
N GLY A 121 15.04 4.13 0.50
CA GLY A 121 15.00 2.85 1.21
C GLY A 121 13.57 2.31 1.32
N VAL A 122 13.12 1.57 0.30
CA VAL A 122 11.79 0.94 0.25
C VAL A 122 11.88 -0.56 0.56
N VAL A 123 11.15 -0.99 1.59
CA VAL A 123 11.05 -2.41 1.99
C VAL A 123 9.69 -2.96 1.58
N ILE A 124 9.70 -3.88 0.63
CA ILE A 124 8.53 -4.63 0.16
C ILE A 124 8.51 -5.95 0.95
N PRO A 125 7.47 -6.24 1.75
CA PRO A 125 7.43 -7.48 2.53
C PRO A 125 7.18 -8.70 1.65
N ALA A 126 7.52 -9.87 2.17
CA ALA A 126 7.22 -11.15 1.54
C ALA A 126 5.72 -11.31 1.27
N THR A 127 5.40 -12.01 0.18
CA THR A 127 4.03 -12.25 -0.29
C THR A 127 3.42 -13.54 0.24
N THR A 128 4.24 -14.40 0.84
CA THR A 128 3.83 -15.60 1.57
C THR A 128 3.60 -15.24 3.05
N PRO A 129 2.58 -15.81 3.71
CA PRO A 129 2.67 -15.98 5.15
C PRO A 129 3.95 -16.78 5.40
N GLU A 130 4.86 -16.28 6.22
CA GLU A 130 5.91 -17.15 6.76
C GLU A 130 5.18 -18.24 7.56
N ASP A 131 5.46 -19.51 7.22
CA ASP A 131 4.97 -20.70 7.93
C ASP A 131 5.45 -20.71 9.40
#